data_AF-A0A957LU65-F1
#
_entry.id   AF-A0A957LU65-F1
#
_cell.length_a   1.000
_cell.length_b   1.000
_cell.length_c   1.000
_cell.angle_alpha   90.00
_cell.angle_beta   90.00
_cell.angle_gamma   90.00
#
_symmetry.space_group_name_H-M   'P 1'
#
loop_
_entity.id
_entity.type
_entity.pdbx_description
1 polymer ?
#
loop_
_entity_poly.entity_id
_entity_poly.type
_entity_poly.pdbx_seq_one_letter_code
_entity_poly.pdbx_strand_id
1 'polypeptide(L)'
;LGGLIGLLNGVLSYRLQGQALILTLGTGFAVAGLTQILTSIGSQFGGNVFGTVPGWLSNLAAMNGRTFGLAFPPTILIWIVLAIIVIVTLRYTAYGRYIYALGGNRRSARLIGVSEFRYWTLAYVISGVFSALTGALLLGWSGGGFIGVGEQCLFTTLAAVVIGGTSLLGGNGGYGFTVIGVLVLQVLT
;
A
#
# COMPACT_ATOMS: atom_id res chain seq x y z
N LEU A 1 -9.94 -0.61 8.68
CA LEU A 1 -9.22 0.64 9.03
C LEU A 1 -8.46 1.23 7.83
N GLY A 2 -7.60 0.47 7.16
CA GLY A 2 -6.81 0.97 6.02
C GLY A 2 -7.61 1.67 4.92
N GLY A 3 -8.74 1.10 4.47
CA GLY A 3 -9.60 1.73 3.46
C GLY A 3 -10.24 3.06 3.92
N LEU A 4 -10.55 3.23 5.21
CA LEU A 4 -11.08 4.49 5.75
C LEU A 4 -10.00 5.57 5.81
N ILE A 5 -8.79 5.21 6.23
CA ILE A 5 -7.63 6.10 6.21
C ILE A 5 -7.30 6.49 4.76
N GLY A 6 -7.37 5.54 3.83
CA GLY A 6 -7.26 5.79 2.39
C GLY A 6 -8.33 6.77 1.89
N LEU A 7 -9.59 6.61 2.30
CA LEU A 7 -10.66 7.55 1.93
C LEU A 7 -10.36 8.95 2.44
N LEU A 8 -9.97 9.09 3.71
CA LEU A 8 -9.60 10.38 4.31
C LEU A 8 -8.45 11.02 3.52
N ASN A 9 -7.40 10.27 3.21
CA ASN A 9 -6.27 10.74 2.42
C ASN A 9 -6.68 11.17 1.01
N GLY A 10 -7.54 10.40 0.34
CA GLY A 10 -8.04 10.74 -0.98
C GLY A 10 -8.90 12.01 -0.99
N VAL A 11 -9.75 12.20 0.01
CA VAL A 11 -10.61 13.39 0.14
C VAL A 11 -9.80 14.63 0.52
N LEU A 12 -8.92 14.53 1.51
CA LEU A 12 -8.06 15.64 1.93
C LEU A 12 -7.12 16.06 0.80
N SER A 13 -6.44 15.10 0.15
CA SER A 13 -5.52 15.38 -0.94
C SER A 13 -6.22 16.08 -2.11
N TYR A 14 -7.45 15.67 -2.44
CA TYR A 14 -8.22 16.33 -3.50
C TYR A 14 -8.60 17.76 -3.15
N ARG A 15 -9.05 18.01 -1.91
CA ARG A 15 -9.51 19.34 -1.47
C ARG A 15 -8.38 20.33 -1.26
N LEU A 16 -7.26 19.88 -0.71
CA LEU A 16 -6.14 20.75 -0.34
C LEU A 16 -5.22 21.05 -1.53
N GLN A 17 -5.34 20.34 -2.66
CA GLN A 17 -4.55 20.49 -3.89
C GLN A 17 -3.02 20.53 -3.69
N GLY A 18 -2.53 20.18 -2.51
CA GLY A 18 -1.11 20.09 -2.19
C GLY A 18 -0.46 18.82 -2.74
N GLN A 19 0.86 18.72 -2.60
CA GLN A 19 1.62 17.52 -2.93
C GLN A 19 1.06 16.33 -2.12
N ALA A 20 0.50 15.34 -2.82
CA ALA A 20 -0.05 14.10 -2.26
C ALA A 20 0.85 13.46 -1.19
N LEU A 21 2.17 13.44 -1.43
CA LEU A 21 3.18 12.84 -0.58
C LEU A 21 3.21 13.44 0.83
N ILE A 22 3.22 14.77 0.94
CA ILE A 22 3.33 15.47 2.22
C ILE A 22 2.11 15.17 3.09
N LEU A 23 0.92 15.15 2.48
CA LEU A 23 -0.31 14.87 3.18
C LEU A 23 -0.36 13.43 3.70
N THR A 24 0.03 12.46 2.86
CA THR A 24 0.08 11.05 3.27
C THR A 24 1.09 10.79 4.36
N LEU A 25 2.27 11.44 4.31
CA LEU A 25 3.27 11.34 5.38
C LEU A 25 2.73 11.92 6.69
N GLY A 26 2.10 13.09 6.64
CA GLY A 26 1.45 13.69 7.82
C GLY A 26 0.39 12.77 8.44
N THR A 27 -0.45 12.13 7.61
CA THR A 27 -1.42 11.15 8.12
C THR A 27 -0.77 9.88 8.66
N GLY A 28 0.35 9.44 8.08
CA GLY A 28 1.15 8.34 8.59
C GLY A 28 1.67 8.62 10.00
N PHE A 29 2.28 9.79 10.21
CA PHE A 29 2.73 10.23 11.53
C PHE A 29 1.58 10.39 12.53
N ALA A 30 0.44 10.91 12.10
CA ALA A 30 -0.74 11.03 12.96
C ALA A 30 -1.28 9.65 13.38
N VAL A 31 -1.36 8.70 12.44
CA VAL A 31 -1.77 7.32 12.74
C VAL A 31 -0.76 6.64 13.65
N ALA A 32 0.54 6.78 13.38
CA ALA A 32 1.61 6.23 14.23
C ALA A 32 1.59 6.82 15.65
N GLY A 33 1.33 8.13 15.78
CA GLY A 33 1.17 8.78 17.08
C GLY A 33 -0.07 8.29 17.83
N LEU A 34 -1.21 8.16 17.13
CA LEU A 34 -2.44 7.61 17.73
C LEU A 34 -2.25 6.15 18.16
N THR A 35 -1.60 5.32 17.36
CA THR A 35 -1.30 3.93 17.74
C THR A 35 -0.34 3.87 18.92
N GLN A 36 0.68 4.75 18.98
CA GLN A 36 1.57 4.87 20.13
C GLN A 36 0.80 5.23 21.40
N ILE A 37 -0.08 6.23 21.34
CA ILE A 37 -0.91 6.65 22.49
C ILE A 37 -1.78 5.49 22.96
N LEU A 38 -2.54 4.87 22.04
CA LEU A 38 -3.43 3.76 22.36
C LEU A 38 -2.69 2.55 22.94
N THR A 39 -1.48 2.26 22.45
CA THR A 39 -0.69 1.12 22.91
C THR A 39 0.03 1.42 24.22
N SER A 40 0.38 2.68 24.49
CA SER A 40 0.99 3.11 25.75
C SER A 40 -0.01 3.17 26.93
N ILE A 41 -1.31 3.35 26.64
CA ILE A 41 -2.38 3.31 27.65
C ILE A 41 -2.68 1.85 28.00
N GLY A 42 -1.99 1.31 29.02
CA GLY A 42 -2.32 0.03 29.63
C GLY A 42 -1.39 -1.15 29.32
N SER A 43 -0.30 -0.96 28.56
CA SER A 43 0.73 -1.99 28.38
C SER A 43 2.00 -1.67 29.18
N GLN A 44 2.57 -2.66 29.88
CA GLN A 44 3.89 -2.55 30.54
C GLN A 44 5.06 -2.47 29.54
N PHE A 45 4.78 -2.44 28.23
CA PHE A 45 5.76 -2.59 27.15
C PHE A 45 5.94 -1.33 26.30
N GLY A 46 5.43 -0.17 26.73
CA GLY A 46 5.78 1.14 26.15
C GLY A 46 5.47 1.29 24.65
N GLY A 47 4.45 0.59 24.13
CA GLY A 47 4.10 0.62 22.71
C GLY A 47 4.45 -0.65 21.92
N ASN A 48 5.14 -1.62 22.52
CA ASN A 48 5.42 -2.91 21.87
C ASN A 48 4.33 -3.95 22.21
N VAL A 49 3.68 -4.51 21.20
CA VAL A 49 2.69 -5.59 21.38
C VAL A 49 3.30 -6.91 20.92
N PHE A 50 3.87 -7.65 21.88
CA PHE A 50 4.26 -9.05 21.70
C PHE A 50 3.09 -9.94 22.08
N GLY A 51 2.06 -9.95 21.22
CA GLY A 51 0.91 -10.85 21.37
C GLY A 51 1.12 -12.14 20.61
N THR A 52 0.50 -13.24 21.06
CA THR A 52 0.46 -14.49 20.30
C THR A 52 -0.29 -14.26 18.99
N VAL A 53 0.45 -14.11 17.89
CA VAL A 53 -0.13 -14.00 16.56
C VAL A 53 -0.90 -15.30 16.26
N PRO A 54 -2.14 -15.24 15.74
CA PRO A 54 -2.88 -16.44 15.40
C PRO A 54 -2.07 -17.34 14.45
N GLY A 55 -1.98 -18.63 14.77
CA GLY A 55 -1.12 -19.57 14.03
C GLY A 55 -1.40 -19.63 12.52
N TRP A 56 -2.64 -19.32 12.09
CA TRP A 56 -2.99 -19.22 10.67
C TRP A 56 -2.33 -18.01 9.98
N LEU A 57 -2.24 -16.86 10.66
CA LEU A 57 -1.62 -15.65 10.12
C LEU A 57 -0.09 -15.77 10.12
N SER A 58 0.48 -16.39 11.16
CA SER A 58 1.90 -16.69 11.20
C SER A 58 2.31 -17.72 10.14
N ASN A 59 1.49 -18.75 9.88
CA ASN A 59 1.76 -19.72 8.80
C ASN A 59 1.63 -19.10 7.41
N LEU A 60 0.67 -18.20 7.19
CA LEU A 60 0.53 -17.45 5.94
C LEU A 60 1.74 -16.53 5.67
N ALA A 61 2.30 -15.94 6.72
CA ALA A 61 3.43 -15.01 6.62
C ALA A 61 4.81 -15.68 6.71
N ALA A 62 4.88 -16.92 7.19
CA ALA A 62 6.13 -17.66 7.34
C ALA A 62 6.75 -18.00 5.99
N MET A 63 8.07 -17.83 5.89
CA MET A 63 8.87 -18.26 4.73
C MET A 63 8.82 -19.78 4.52
N ASN A 64 8.49 -20.55 5.56
CA ASN A 64 8.31 -22.01 5.53
C ASN A 64 6.84 -22.45 5.65
N GLY A 65 5.88 -21.54 5.44
CA GLY A 65 4.45 -21.85 5.50
C GLY A 65 4.06 -22.89 4.44
N ARG A 66 3.34 -23.94 4.84
CA ARG A 66 2.84 -24.98 3.92
C ARG A 66 1.39 -24.66 3.58
N THR A 67 1.11 -24.29 2.33
CA THR A 67 -0.26 -24.27 1.80
C THR A 67 -0.41 -25.46 0.85
N PHE A 68 -1.38 -26.35 1.11
CA PHE A 68 -1.65 -27.53 0.27
C PHE A 68 -0.47 -28.51 0.06
N GLY A 69 0.47 -28.60 1.01
CA GLY A 69 1.58 -29.57 0.95
C GLY A 69 2.76 -29.19 0.03
N LEU A 70 2.73 -28.00 -0.59
CA LEU A 70 3.86 -27.42 -1.32
C LEU A 70 4.64 -26.45 -0.42
N ALA A 71 5.97 -26.55 -0.44
CA ALA A 71 6.89 -25.66 0.26
C ALA A 71 7.04 -24.31 -0.47
N PHE A 72 5.92 -23.62 -0.68
CA PHE A 72 5.90 -22.29 -1.32
C PHE A 72 5.40 -21.25 -0.31
N PRO A 73 6.15 -20.16 -0.06
CA PRO A 73 5.74 -19.10 0.86
C PRO A 73 4.37 -18.53 0.45
N PRO A 74 3.32 -18.62 1.29
CA PRO A 74 1.96 -18.21 0.92
C PRO A 74 1.87 -16.71 0.60
N THR A 75 2.69 -15.89 1.26
CA THR A 75 2.87 -14.46 0.97
C THR A 75 3.21 -14.18 -0.49
N ILE A 76 4.09 -14.97 -1.11
CA ILE A 76 4.49 -14.77 -2.52
C ILE A 76 3.32 -15.06 -3.45
N LEU A 77 2.55 -16.13 -3.16
CA LEU A 77 1.38 -16.48 -3.96
C LEU A 77 0.30 -15.40 -3.86
N ILE A 78 0.02 -14.91 -2.64
CA ILE A 78 -0.90 -13.78 -2.41
C ILE A 78 -0.44 -12.57 -3.22
N TRP A 79 0.84 -12.22 -3.15
CA TRP A 79 1.37 -11.09 -3.90
C TRP A 79 1.26 -11.28 -5.42
N ILE A 80 1.58 -12.46 -5.96
CA ILE A 80 1.45 -12.76 -7.40
C ILE A 80 -0.01 -12.63 -7.85
N VAL A 81 -0.96 -13.20 -7.08
CA VAL A 81 -2.39 -13.11 -7.41
C VAL A 81 -2.86 -11.66 -7.40
N LEU A 82 -2.49 -10.89 -6.38
CA LEU A 82 -2.83 -9.47 -6.29
C LEU A 82 -2.18 -8.66 -7.42
N ALA A 83 -0.92 -8.94 -7.76
CA ALA A 83 -0.21 -8.32 -8.87
C ALA A 83 -0.94 -8.55 -10.20
N ILE A 84 -1.35 -9.79 -10.48
CA ILE A 84 -2.11 -10.14 -11.69
C ILE A 84 -3.44 -9.38 -11.71
N ILE A 85 -4.18 -9.37 -10.59
CA ILE A 85 -5.46 -8.65 -10.48
C ILE A 85 -5.27 -7.16 -10.79
N VAL A 86 -4.25 -6.52 -10.22
CA VAL A 86 -3.97 -5.10 -10.44
C VAL A 86 -3.56 -4.83 -11.89
N ILE A 87 -2.69 -5.64 -12.48
CA ILE A 87 -2.24 -5.50 -13.87
C ILE A 87 -3.43 -5.67 -14.82
N VAL A 88 -4.24 -6.71 -14.64
CA VAL A 88 -5.42 -6.97 -15.48
C VAL A 88 -6.43 -5.84 -15.33
N THR A 89 -6.68 -5.38 -14.10
CA THR A 89 -7.59 -4.27 -13.84
C THR A 89 -7.11 -3.00 -14.54
N LEU A 90 -5.83 -2.64 -14.39
CA LEU A 90 -5.26 -1.45 -15.02
C LEU A 90 -5.23 -1.55 -16.55
N ARG A 91 -5.02 -2.73 -17.12
CA ARG A 91 -4.89 -2.92 -18.58
C ARG A 91 -6.23 -3.06 -19.30
N TYR A 92 -7.18 -3.79 -18.73
CA TYR A 92 -8.40 -4.20 -19.43
C TYR A 92 -9.66 -3.49 -18.96
N THR A 93 -9.67 -2.86 -17.79
CA THR A 93 -10.89 -2.21 -17.27
C THR A 93 -10.96 -0.72 -17.58
N ALA A 94 -12.19 -0.20 -17.58
CA ALA A 94 -12.44 1.24 -17.72
C ALA A 94 -11.77 2.05 -16.60
N TYR A 95 -11.68 1.49 -15.38
CA TYR A 95 -11.01 2.11 -14.24
C TYR A 95 -9.55 2.46 -14.55
N GLY A 96 -8.79 1.51 -15.11
CA GLY A 96 -7.41 1.75 -15.52
C GLY A 96 -7.28 2.87 -16.56
N ARG A 97 -8.11 2.83 -17.61
CA ARG A 97 -8.11 3.85 -18.67
C ARG A 97 -8.40 5.26 -18.11
N TYR A 98 -9.36 5.37 -17.19
CA TYR A 98 -9.69 6.66 -16.57
C TYR A 98 -8.59 7.18 -15.66
N ILE A 99 -7.87 6.32 -14.93
CA ILE A 99 -6.72 6.72 -14.12
C ILE A 99 -5.58 7.23 -14.98
N TYR A 100 -5.24 6.53 -16.06
CA TYR A 100 -4.18 6.98 -16.98
C TYR A 100 -4.56 8.28 -17.68
N ALA A 101 -5.82 8.42 -18.11
CA ALA A 101 -6.32 9.67 -18.68
C ALA A 101 -6.25 10.84 -17.69
N LEU A 102 -6.59 10.59 -16.42
CA LEU A 102 -6.50 11.59 -15.34
C LEU A 102 -5.06 12.03 -15.09
N GLY A 103 -4.12 11.08 -15.09
CA GLY A 103 -2.70 11.35 -14.89
C GLY A 103 -2.08 12.15 -16.04
N GLY A 104 -2.55 11.96 -17.28
CA GLY A 104 -2.05 12.69 -18.44
C GLY A 104 -2.47 14.15 -18.44
N ASN A 105 -3.78 14.42 -18.33
CA ASN A 105 -4.28 15.79 -18.20
C ASN A 105 -5.65 15.85 -17.50
N ARG A 106 -5.64 16.35 -16.25
CA ARG A 106 -6.83 16.49 -15.40
C ARG A 106 -7.91 17.36 -16.05
N ARG A 107 -7.52 18.44 -16.76
CA ARG A 107 -8.48 19.32 -17.46
C ARG A 107 -9.18 18.60 -18.61
N SER A 108 -8.43 17.86 -19.42
CA SER A 108 -8.99 17.08 -20.54
C SER A 108 -9.90 15.95 -20.06
N ALA A 109 -9.52 15.24 -19.01
CA ALA A 109 -10.35 14.19 -18.42
C ALA A 109 -11.71 14.71 -17.93
N ARG A 110 -11.73 15.92 -17.35
CA ARG A 110 -12.98 16.55 -16.90
C ARG A 110 -13.91 16.90 -18.07
N LEU A 111 -13.37 17.32 -19.22
CA LEU A 111 -14.15 17.68 -20.41
C LEU A 111 -14.87 16.46 -21.03
N ILE A 112 -14.29 15.26 -20.91
CA ILE A 112 -14.90 14.01 -21.38
C ILE A 112 -15.79 13.34 -20.30
N GLY A 113 -16.17 14.07 -19.25
CA GLY A 113 -17.10 13.62 -18.22
C GLY A 113 -16.52 12.67 -17.16
N VAL A 114 -15.19 12.50 -17.10
CA VAL A 114 -14.55 11.65 -16.09
C VAL A 114 -14.51 12.40 -14.76
N SER A 115 -15.17 11.83 -13.75
CA SER A 115 -15.17 12.40 -12.39
C SER A 115 -13.82 12.19 -11.73
N GLU A 116 -12.98 13.21 -11.79
CA GLU A 116 -11.66 13.24 -11.17
C GLU A 116 -11.69 12.82 -9.68
N PHE A 117 -12.61 13.40 -8.90
CA PHE A 117 -12.75 13.12 -7.48
C PHE A 117 -12.96 11.62 -7.21
N ARG A 118 -13.86 10.97 -7.96
CA ARG A 118 -14.20 9.55 -7.74
C ARG A 118 -12.99 8.64 -7.95
N TYR A 119 -12.30 8.78 -9.08
CA TYR A 119 -11.16 7.93 -9.40
C TYR A 119 -9.94 8.24 -8.52
N TRP A 120 -9.74 9.51 -8.16
CA TRP A 120 -8.70 9.93 -7.22
C TRP A 120 -8.92 9.28 -5.85
N THR A 121 -10.10 9.45 -5.25
CA THR A 121 -10.39 8.89 -3.92
C THR A 121 -10.36 7.37 -3.94
N LEU A 122 -10.88 6.71 -4.99
CA LEU A 122 -10.82 5.25 -5.12
C LEU A 122 -9.38 4.72 -5.13
N ALA A 123 -8.46 5.37 -5.84
CA ALA A 123 -7.06 4.96 -5.86
C ALA A 123 -6.43 4.99 -4.45
N TYR A 124 -6.74 6.02 -3.65
CA TYR A 124 -6.28 6.11 -2.27
C TYR A 124 -6.92 5.08 -1.35
N VAL A 125 -8.21 4.79 -1.52
CA VAL A 125 -8.91 3.74 -0.75
C VAL A 125 -8.28 2.38 -1.03
N ILE A 126 -8.06 2.04 -2.30
CA ILE A 126 -7.43 0.78 -2.73
C ILE A 126 -6.01 0.68 -2.16
N SER A 127 -5.22 1.75 -2.26
CA SER A 127 -3.88 1.82 -1.64
C SER A 127 -3.93 1.59 -0.12
N GLY A 128 -4.89 2.20 0.59
CA GLY A 128 -5.09 1.99 2.01
C GLY A 128 -5.49 0.55 2.38
N VAL A 129 -6.27 -0.13 1.54
CA VAL A 129 -6.60 -1.55 1.70
C VAL A 129 -5.36 -2.41 1.54
N PHE A 130 -4.55 -2.19 0.50
CA PHE A 130 -3.29 -2.90 0.30
C PHE A 130 -2.30 -2.66 1.43
N SER A 131 -2.18 -1.42 1.91
CA SER A 131 -1.31 -1.09 3.05
C SER A 131 -1.72 -1.83 4.32
N ALA A 132 -3.01 -1.92 4.62
CA ALA A 132 -3.49 -2.69 5.77
C ALA A 132 -3.28 -4.21 5.62
N LEU A 133 -3.44 -4.74 4.40
CA LEU A 133 -3.17 -6.15 4.11
C LEU A 133 -1.68 -6.48 4.28
N THR A 134 -0.79 -5.65 3.73
CA THR A 134 0.66 -5.78 3.92
C THR A 134 1.05 -5.66 5.39
N GLY A 135 0.45 -4.72 6.13
CA GLY A 135 0.67 -4.59 7.57
C GLY A 135 0.27 -5.84 8.36
N ALA A 136 -0.86 -6.47 8.00
CA ALA A 136 -1.29 -7.73 8.61
C ALA A 136 -0.32 -8.89 8.30
N LEU A 137 0.18 -8.99 7.07
CA LEU A 137 1.19 -9.99 6.69
C LEU A 137 2.52 -9.75 7.43
N LEU A 138 2.92 -8.48 7.56
CA LEU A 138 4.15 -8.11 8.27
C LEU A 138 4.07 -8.47 9.75
N LEU A 139 2.94 -8.22 10.40
CA LEU A 139 2.66 -8.68 11.77
C LEU A 139 2.72 -10.21 11.88
N GLY A 140 2.20 -10.92 10.87
CA GLY A 140 2.30 -12.38 10.78
C GLY A 140 3.75 -12.89 10.76
N TRP A 141 4.63 -12.17 10.05
CA TRP A 141 6.03 -12.53 9.87
C TRP A 141 6.89 -12.15 11.07
N SER A 142 6.68 -10.95 11.64
CA SER A 142 7.48 -10.45 12.78
C SER A 142 7.09 -11.08 14.11
N GLY A 143 5.92 -11.72 14.23
CA GLY A 143 5.45 -12.33 15.48
C GLY A 143 5.09 -11.34 16.59
N GLY A 144 5.08 -10.05 16.27
CA GLY A 144 4.85 -8.93 17.19
C GLY A 144 4.97 -7.59 16.47
N GLY A 145 4.29 -6.56 16.98
CA GLY A 145 4.26 -5.24 16.35
C GLY A 145 4.89 -4.15 17.21
N PHE A 146 5.74 -3.31 16.62
CA PHE A 146 6.19 -2.05 17.20
C PHE A 146 5.97 -0.90 16.19
N ILE A 147 5.83 0.34 16.67
CA ILE A 147 5.40 1.49 15.85
C ILE A 147 6.35 1.76 14.66
N GLY A 148 7.63 1.38 14.75
CA GLY A 148 8.65 1.61 13.72
C GLY A 148 8.84 0.51 12.67
N VAL A 149 8.14 -0.63 12.74
CA VAL A 149 8.40 -1.80 11.86
C VAL A 149 8.31 -1.44 10.37
N GLY A 150 7.41 -0.53 10.01
CA GLY A 150 7.12 -0.16 8.62
C GLY A 150 7.79 1.12 8.11
N GLU A 151 8.56 1.85 8.93
CA GLU A 151 9.10 3.16 8.52
C GLU A 151 10.06 3.06 7.33
N GLN A 152 10.95 2.07 7.35
CA GLN A 152 11.86 1.79 6.24
C GLN A 152 11.11 1.41 4.95
N CYS A 153 9.96 0.73 5.06
CA CYS A 153 9.16 0.33 3.91
C CYS A 153 8.58 1.53 3.15
N LEU A 154 8.38 2.69 3.79
CA LEU A 154 7.84 3.88 3.13
C LEU A 154 8.79 4.38 2.04
N PHE A 155 10.07 4.61 2.40
CA PHE A 155 11.05 5.16 1.47
C PHE A 155 11.54 4.13 0.46
N THR A 156 11.73 2.87 0.87
CA THR A 156 12.15 1.80 -0.08
C THR A 156 11.07 1.50 -1.12
N THR A 157 9.78 1.53 -0.74
CA THR A 157 8.68 1.36 -1.70
C THR A 157 8.62 2.51 -2.71
N LEU A 158 8.81 3.75 -2.25
CA LEU A 158 8.87 4.90 -3.16
C LEU A 158 10.04 4.78 -4.13
N ALA A 159 11.22 4.41 -3.65
CA ALA A 159 12.39 4.16 -4.50
C ALA A 159 12.11 3.05 -5.52
N ALA A 160 11.48 1.95 -5.11
CA ALA A 160 11.14 0.83 -5.99
C ALA A 160 10.22 1.25 -7.15
N VAL A 161 9.21 2.07 -6.85
CA VAL A 161 8.24 2.57 -7.84
C VAL A 161 8.90 3.51 -8.84
N VAL A 162 9.81 4.37 -8.38
CA VAL A 162 10.54 5.31 -9.23
C VAL A 162 11.57 4.59 -10.11
N ILE A 163 12.30 3.61 -9.56
CA ILE A 163 13.22 2.75 -10.33
C ILE A 163 12.44 1.92 -11.36
N GLY A 164 11.25 1.45 -10.99
CA GLY A 164 10.30 0.83 -11.91
C GLY A 164 9.67 1.80 -12.92
N GLY A 165 10.12 3.05 -13.02
CA GLY A 165 9.73 3.97 -14.09
C GLY A 165 8.31 4.53 -13.99
N THR A 166 7.65 4.47 -12.82
CA THR A 166 6.35 5.11 -12.63
C THR A 166 6.52 6.58 -12.23
N SER A 167 5.87 7.47 -12.97
CA SER A 167 5.98 8.92 -12.75
C SER A 167 5.24 9.35 -11.47
N LEU A 168 5.94 10.05 -10.57
CA LEU A 168 5.34 10.69 -9.39
C LEU A 168 4.43 11.88 -9.76
N LEU A 169 4.65 12.48 -10.93
CA LEU A 169 3.85 13.58 -11.46
C LEU A 169 2.60 13.09 -12.22
N GLY A 170 2.49 11.77 -12.43
CA GLY A 170 1.37 11.13 -13.13
C GLY A 170 1.57 11.00 -14.64
N GLY A 171 0.57 10.40 -15.29
CA GLY A 171 0.45 10.31 -16.75
C GLY A 171 1.17 9.12 -17.39
N ASN A 172 2.24 8.63 -16.79
CA ASN A 172 3.02 7.50 -17.31
C ASN A 172 3.44 6.54 -16.19
N GLY A 173 3.33 5.25 -16.44
CA GLY A 173 3.77 4.20 -15.53
C GLY A 173 2.92 2.93 -15.62
N GLY A 174 3.22 1.96 -14.78
CA GLY A 174 2.44 0.74 -14.73
C GLY A 174 2.96 -0.22 -13.68
N TYR A 175 2.02 -0.94 -13.07
CA TYR A 175 2.33 -1.88 -11.99
C TYR A 175 3.36 -2.95 -12.43
N GLY A 176 3.33 -3.38 -13.69
CA GLY A 176 4.29 -4.35 -14.21
C GLY A 176 5.75 -3.87 -14.13
N PHE A 177 6.02 -2.61 -14.45
CA PHE A 177 7.38 -2.06 -14.32
C PHE A 177 7.75 -1.82 -12.85
N THR A 178 6.79 -1.44 -12.00
CA THR A 178 6.98 -1.37 -10.55
C THR A 178 7.38 -2.72 -9.96
N VAL A 179 6.80 -3.83 -10.42
CA VAL A 179 7.20 -5.17 -9.98
C VAL A 179 8.68 -5.43 -10.25
N ILE A 180 9.15 -5.10 -11.45
CA ILE A 180 10.56 -5.23 -11.81
C ILE A 180 11.43 -4.35 -10.89
N GLY A 181 11.01 -3.10 -10.64
CA GLY A 181 11.72 -2.18 -9.74
C GLY A 181 11.84 -2.71 -8.31
N VAL A 182 10.77 -3.31 -7.76
CA VAL A 182 10.79 -3.94 -6.44
C VAL A 182 11.76 -5.13 -6.42
N LEU A 183 11.73 -5.99 -7.43
CA LEU A 183 12.63 -7.15 -7.51
C LEU A 183 14.11 -6.73 -7.61
N VAL A 184 14.40 -5.69 -8.39
CA VAL A 184 15.77 -5.16 -8.52
C VAL A 184 16.27 -4.60 -7.19
N LEU A 185 15.46 -3.79 -6.50
CA LEU A 185 15.86 -3.27 -5.18
C LEU A 185 16.05 -4.40 -4.16
N GLN A 186 15.17 -5.39 -4.13
CA GLN A 186 15.26 -6.50 -3.18
C GLN A 186 16.50 -7.38 -3.37
N VAL A 187 17.06 -7.43 -4.59
CA VAL A 187 18.33 -8.13 -4.87
C VAL A 187 19.55 -7.30 -4.45
N LEU A 188 19.41 -5.96 -4.43
CA LEU A 188 20.49 -5.03 -4.11
C LEU A 188 20.62 -4.72 -2.61
N THR A 189 19.54 -4.87 -1.84
CA THR A 189 19.49 -4.62 -0.38
C THR A 189 19.50 -5.92 0.41
#